data_AF-A0A965PEA6-F1
#
_entry.id   AF-A0A965PEA6-F1
#
_cell.length_a   1.000
_cell.length_b   1.000
_cell.length_c   1.000
_cell.angle_alpha   90.00
_cell.angle_beta   90.00
_cell.angle_gamma   90.00
#
_symmetry.space_group_name_H-M   'P 1'
#
loop_
_entity.id
_entity.type
_entity.pdbx_description
1 polymer ?
#
loop_
_entity_poly.entity_id
_entity_poly.type
_entity_poly.pdbx_seq_one_letter_code
_entity_poly.pdbx_strand_id
1 'polypeptide(L)'
;MPGPTYTITLGKNVAVTGISNARSVTVSSSATEIDTTVLGATARTFAKGLVEQKIDVECTDAPGCVTGDTITIGGTQTGNASYVVTSVAQAEPIDGIVTYTVSATRTTA
;
A
#
# COMPACT_ATOMS: atom_id res chain seq x y z
N MET A 1 -9.05 14.19 -8.93
CA MET A 1 -8.67 13.12 -9.89
C MET A 1 -8.05 12.00 -9.08
N PRO A 2 -8.59 10.77 -9.11
CA PRO A 2 -7.99 9.65 -8.39
C PRO A 2 -6.59 9.38 -8.97
N GLY A 3 -5.59 9.22 -8.10
CA GLY A 3 -4.19 9.00 -8.49
C GLY A 3 -3.99 7.66 -9.22
N PRO A 4 -2.80 7.44 -9.81
CA PRO A 4 -2.49 6.17 -10.46
C PRO A 4 -2.53 5.02 -9.44
N THR A 5 -3.42 4.05 -9.68
CA THR A 5 -3.46 2.78 -8.94
C THR A 5 -2.43 1.82 -9.53
N TYR A 6 -1.55 1.26 -8.70
CA TYR A 6 -0.61 0.24 -9.12
C TYR A 6 -0.99 -1.09 -8.48
N THR A 7 -1.51 -2.02 -9.29
CA THR A 7 -1.73 -3.40 -8.84
C THR A 7 -0.40 -4.15 -8.94
N ILE A 8 0.14 -4.59 -7.81
CA ILE A 8 1.41 -5.32 -7.76
C ILE A 8 1.08 -6.78 -7.50
N THR A 9 1.00 -7.56 -8.57
CA THR A 9 0.94 -9.01 -8.43
C THR A 9 2.27 -9.48 -7.84
N LEU A 10 2.21 -10.10 -6.65
CA LEU A 10 3.39 -10.61 -5.97
C LEU A 10 4.09 -11.66 -6.85
N GLY A 11 5.23 -11.29 -7.40
CA GLY A 11 6.06 -12.13 -8.25
C GLY A 11 7.54 -11.84 -8.00
N LYS A 12 8.25 -12.87 -7.52
CA LYS A 12 9.71 -13.07 -7.31
C LYS A 12 10.62 -11.95 -6.77
N ASN A 13 10.22 -10.67 -6.75
CA ASN A 13 11.00 -9.51 -6.33
C ASN A 13 10.20 -8.55 -5.41
N VAL A 14 9.11 -9.03 -4.81
CA VAL A 14 8.33 -8.28 -3.81
C VAL A 14 8.23 -9.16 -2.57
N ALA A 15 8.73 -8.65 -1.45
CA ALA A 15 8.67 -9.28 -0.14
C ALA A 15 7.67 -8.50 0.71
N VAL A 16 6.68 -9.21 1.26
CA VAL A 16 5.78 -8.68 2.28
C VAL A 16 6.21 -9.29 3.60
N THR A 17 6.64 -8.45 4.53
CA THR A 17 7.05 -8.88 5.87
C THR A 17 5.94 -8.52 6.86
N GLY A 18 5.55 -9.47 7.71
CA GLY A 18 4.50 -9.29 8.71
C GLY A 18 3.12 -9.82 8.27
N ILE A 19 2.97 -10.33 7.05
CA ILE A 19 1.75 -11.02 6.59
C ILE A 19 2.13 -12.40 6.06
N SER A 20 1.52 -13.43 6.62
CA SER A 20 1.65 -14.80 6.14
C SER A 20 0.71 -15.05 4.95
N ASN A 21 1.13 -15.89 4.00
CA ASN A 21 0.31 -16.33 2.86
C ASN A 21 -0.27 -15.19 2.00
N ALA A 22 0.45 -14.08 1.87
CA ALA A 22 0.07 -13.00 0.97
C ALA A 22 0.04 -13.49 -0.49
N ARG A 23 -1.11 -13.32 -1.14
CA ARG A 23 -1.38 -13.77 -2.51
C ARG A 23 -1.38 -12.63 -3.50
N SER A 24 -1.96 -11.50 -3.12
CA SER A 24 -2.02 -10.30 -3.95
C SER A 24 -1.80 -9.07 -3.08
N VAL A 25 -1.21 -8.03 -3.67
CA VAL A 25 -1.05 -6.73 -3.01
C VAL A 25 -1.45 -5.64 -4.00
N THR A 26 -2.43 -4.84 -3.61
CA THR A 26 -2.81 -3.65 -4.35
C THR A 26 -2.27 -2.44 -3.62
N VAL A 27 -1.49 -1.59 -4.32
CA VAL A 27 -0.95 -0.35 -3.76
C VAL A 27 -1.65 0.82 -4.42
N SER A 28 -2.46 1.52 -3.64
CA SER A 28 -3.20 2.71 -4.06
C SER A 28 -2.48 3.96 -3.57
N SER A 29 -1.92 4.74 -4.49
CA SER A 29 -1.21 5.98 -4.16
C SER A 29 -2.00 7.18 -4.70
N SER A 30 -2.26 8.15 -3.83
CA SER A 30 -2.79 9.45 -4.22
C SER A 30 -1.71 10.51 -4.03
N ALA A 31 -1.53 11.33 -5.06
CA ALA A 31 -0.60 12.45 -5.06
C ALA A 31 -1.31 13.70 -5.56
N THR A 32 -0.96 14.85 -5.00
CA THR A 32 -1.44 16.17 -5.42
C THR A 32 -0.29 16.99 -5.99
N GLU A 33 -0.62 17.88 -6.89
CA GLU A 33 0.33 18.86 -7.40
C GLU A 33 0.44 20.01 -6.41
N ILE A 34 1.64 20.19 -5.87
CA ILE A 34 1.99 21.31 -5.00
C ILE A 34 2.75 22.30 -5.87
N ASP A 35 2.27 23.53 -5.93
CA ASP A 35 3.01 24.62 -6.57
C ASP A 35 4.22 24.95 -5.68
N THR A 36 5.41 24.64 -6.19
CA THR A 36 6.69 24.94 -5.52
C THR A 36 7.43 26.05 -6.24
N THR A 37 6.72 26.88 -7.01
CA THR A 37 7.33 27.97 -7.78
C THR A 37 8.01 28.95 -6.84
N VAL A 38 9.33 29.09 -7.01
CA VAL A 38 10.13 30.04 -6.23
C VAL A 38 9.89 31.45 -6.76
N LEU A 39 9.86 32.43 -5.85
CA LEU A 39 9.72 33.85 -6.19
C LEU A 39 10.84 34.26 -7.18
N GLY A 40 10.46 34.69 -8.39
CA GLY A 40 11.38 35.07 -9.46
C GLY A 40 11.56 34.03 -10.58
N ALA A 41 10.92 32.86 -10.48
CA ALA A 41 10.95 31.86 -11.54
C ALA A 41 10.10 32.29 -12.76
N THR A 42 10.65 32.10 -13.95
CA THR A 42 10.02 32.45 -15.24
C THR A 42 8.98 31.42 -15.69
N ALA A 43 8.97 30.23 -15.10
CA ALA A 43 8.03 29.15 -15.36
C ALA A 43 7.52 28.56 -14.04
N ARG A 44 6.27 28.09 -14.03
CA ARG A 44 5.68 27.42 -12.87
C ARG A 44 6.26 26.02 -12.72
N THR A 45 6.61 25.65 -11.48
CA THR A 45 7.09 24.31 -11.14
C THR A 45 6.10 23.65 -10.19
N PHE A 46 5.64 22.46 -10.58
CA PHE A 46 4.74 21.64 -9.76
C PHE A 46 5.48 20.40 -9.28
N ALA A 47 5.53 20.21 -7.96
CA ALA A 47 6.01 18.99 -7.35
C ALA A 47 4.83 18.07 -7.04
N LYS A 48 5.02 16.75 -7.19
CA LYS A 48 4.02 15.78 -6.75
C LYS A 48 4.21 15.50 -5.27
N GLY A 49 3.31 16.01 -4.44
CA GLY A 49 3.23 15.65 -3.03
C GLY A 49 2.46 14.35 -2.87
N LEU A 50 3.05 13.36 -2.20
CA LEU A 50 2.32 12.15 -1.81
C LEU A 50 1.31 12.56 -0.72
N VAL A 51 0.02 12.38 -0.98
CA VAL A 51 -1.04 12.68 -0.01
C VAL A 51 -1.30 11.47 0.86
N GLU A 52 -1.54 10.34 0.21
CA GLU A 52 -1.89 9.11 0.91
C GLU A 52 -1.45 7.90 0.10
N GLN A 53 -0.91 6.90 0.78
CA GLN A 53 -0.62 5.61 0.19
C GLN A 53 -1.27 4.53 1.04
N LYS A 54 -2.20 3.80 0.44
CA LYS A 54 -2.92 2.66 1.01
C LYS A 54 -2.49 1.38 0.34
N ILE A 55 -2.47 0.31 1.10
CA ILE A 55 -2.19 -1.02 0.61
C ILE A 55 -3.30 -1.97 1.05
N ASP A 56 -3.72 -2.82 0.13
CA ASP A 56 -4.68 -3.88 0.37
C ASP A 56 -3.99 -5.19 0.03
N VAL A 57 -3.79 -6.02 1.04
CA VAL A 57 -3.12 -7.31 0.93
C VAL A 57 -4.16 -8.41 1.07
N GLU A 58 -4.31 -9.23 0.04
CA GLU A 58 -5.13 -10.43 0.12
C GLU A 58 -4.25 -11.62 0.52
N CYS A 59 -4.67 -12.34 1.54
CA CYS A 59 -4.02 -13.55 2.02
C CYS A 59 -5.02 -14.69 2.15
N THR A 60 -4.51 -15.91 1.95
CA THR A 60 -5.29 -17.14 2.12
C THR A 60 -4.88 -17.73 3.47
N ASP A 61 -5.84 -17.97 4.36
CA ASP A 61 -5.62 -18.28 5.78
C ASP A 61 -5.16 -17.09 6.64
N ALA A 62 -5.11 -17.31 7.96
CA ALA A 62 -4.88 -16.26 8.95
C ALA A 62 -3.58 -15.48 8.67
N PRO A 63 -3.64 -14.14 8.49
CA PRO A 63 -2.48 -13.34 8.12
C PRO A 63 -1.39 -13.29 9.21
N GLY A 64 -1.76 -13.55 10.46
CA GLY A 64 -0.87 -13.46 11.61
C GLY A 64 -0.56 -12.03 12.07
N CYS A 65 -1.22 -11.01 11.49
CA CYS A 65 -1.13 -9.62 11.91
C CYS A 65 -2.48 -9.12 12.46
N VAL A 66 -2.44 -8.19 13.40
CA VAL A 66 -3.61 -7.50 13.95
C VAL A 66 -3.62 -6.02 13.57
N THR A 67 -4.77 -5.37 13.72
CA THR A 67 -4.88 -3.92 13.53
C THR A 67 -3.92 -3.19 14.46
N GLY A 68 -3.14 -2.25 13.91
CA GLY A 68 -2.08 -1.53 14.60
C GLY A 68 -0.67 -2.11 14.39
N ASP A 69 -0.54 -3.33 13.85
CA ASP A 69 0.77 -3.88 13.50
C ASP A 69 1.38 -3.15 12.31
N THR A 70 2.72 -3.12 12.29
CA THR A 70 3.48 -2.56 11.17
C THR A 70 3.87 -3.66 10.21
N ILE A 71 3.40 -3.55 8.97
CA ILE A 71 3.78 -4.42 7.86
C ILE A 71 4.75 -3.68 6.94
N THR A 72 5.71 -4.39 6.39
CA THR A 72 6.69 -3.80 5.47
C THR A 72 6.55 -4.44 4.11
N ILE A 73 6.37 -3.62 3.08
CA ILE A 73 6.47 -4.09 1.70
C ILE A 73 7.82 -3.62 1.19
N GLY A 74 8.68 -4.59 0.86
CA GLY A 74 9.94 -4.39 0.19
C GLY A 74 9.83 -4.85 -1.25
N GLY A 75 10.26 -4.02 -2.19
CA GLY A 75 10.29 -4.40 -3.60
C GLY A 75 11.10 -3.41 -4.42
N THR A 76 11.65 -3.88 -5.54
CA THR A 76 12.50 -3.05 -6.40
C THR A 76 11.75 -1.84 -6.97
N GLN A 77 10.42 -1.93 -7.11
CA GLN A 77 9.56 -0.85 -7.62
C GLN A 77 8.87 -0.03 -6.52
N THR A 78 8.63 -0.60 -5.34
CA THR A 78 7.93 0.07 -4.23
C THR A 78 8.86 0.75 -3.25
N GLY A 79 10.16 0.44 -3.30
CA GLY A 79 11.08 0.70 -2.19
C GLY A 79 10.71 -0.16 -0.97
N ASN A 80 11.46 0.04 0.12
CA ASN A 80 11.09 -0.49 1.43
C ASN A 80 10.24 0.56 2.14
N ALA A 81 8.95 0.28 2.28
CA ALA A 81 8.01 1.18 2.97
C ALA A 81 7.27 0.43 4.09
N SER A 82 7.15 1.10 5.22
CA SER A 82 6.40 0.63 6.38
C SER A 82 4.97 1.14 6.33
N TYR A 83 4.02 0.27 6.65
CA TYR A 83 2.60 0.53 6.64
C TYR A 83 2.00 0.04 7.95
N VAL A 84 1.04 0.77 8.51
CA VAL A 84 0.32 0.36 9.72
C VAL A 84 -1.01 -0.23 9.29
N VAL A 85 -1.30 -1.45 9.77
CA VAL A 85 -2.56 -2.13 9.51
C VAL A 85 -3.71 -1.35 10.13
N THR A 86 -4.64 -0.90 9.29
CA THR A 86 -5.82 -0.15 9.72
C THR A 86 -7.03 -1.04 9.89
N SER A 87 -7.12 -2.12 9.13
CA SER A 87 -8.23 -3.07 9.22
C SER A 87 -7.86 -4.43 8.65
N VAL A 88 -8.42 -5.49 9.24
CA VAL A 88 -8.37 -6.85 8.71
C VAL A 88 -9.81 -7.30 8.51
N ALA A 89 -10.18 -7.58 7.26
CA ALA A 89 -11.49 -8.10 6.90
C ALA A 89 -11.37 -9.59 6.56
N GLN A 90 -12.26 -10.41 7.12
CA GLN A 90 -12.39 -11.83 6.79
C GLN A 90 -13.54 -12.02 5.81
N ALA A 91 -13.31 -12.82 4.77
CA ALA A 91 -14.33 -13.24 3.81
C ALA A 91 -14.25 -14.74 3.57
N GLU A 92 -15.42 -15.38 3.55
CA GLU A 92 -15.59 -16.82 3.27
C GLU A 92 -16.46 -16.98 2.00
N PRO A 93 -15.87 -16.78 0.81
CA PRO A 93 -16.64 -16.79 -0.44
C PRO A 93 -17.14 -18.18 -0.83
N ILE A 94 -16.49 -19.25 -0.38
CA ILE A 94 -16.87 -20.66 -0.58
C ILE A 94 -16.56 -21.45 0.70
N ASP A 95 -17.40 -22.43 1.01
CA ASP A 95 -17.25 -23.38 2.11
C ASP A 95 -15.83 -24.01 2.11
N GLY A 96 -15.00 -23.63 3.09
CA GLY A 96 -13.65 -24.16 3.29
C GLY A 96 -12.47 -23.29 2.86
N ILE A 97 -12.67 -22.13 2.21
CA ILE A 97 -11.57 -21.19 1.90
C ILE A 97 -11.80 -19.86 2.62
N VAL A 98 -11.01 -19.60 3.66
CA VAL A 98 -11.01 -18.32 4.37
C VAL A 98 -9.99 -17.39 3.71
N THR A 99 -10.49 -16.28 3.20
CA THR A 99 -9.66 -15.21 2.65
C THR A 99 -9.65 -14.02 3.61
N TYR A 100 -8.48 -13.44 3.82
CA TYR A 100 -8.32 -12.24 4.64
C TYR A 100 -7.80 -11.11 3.77
N THR A 101 -8.47 -9.96 3.87
CA THR A 101 -8.04 -8.70 3.25
C THR A 101 -7.51 -7.79 4.33
N VAL A 102 -6.20 -7.53 4.32
CA VAL A 102 -5.52 -6.64 5.25
C VAL A 102 -5.32 -5.30 4.58
N SER A 103 -5.99 -4.26 5.06
CA SER A 103 -5.76 -2.89 4.61
C SER A 103 -4.81 -2.19 5.56
N ALA A 104 -3.81 -1.52 5.01
CA ALA A 104 -2.84 -0.74 5.77
C ALA A 104 -2.54 0.58 5.08
N THR A 105 -2.14 1.58 5.87
CA THR A 105 -1.81 2.92 5.38
C THR A 105 -0.35 3.21 5.68
N ARG A 106 0.33 3.89 4.76
CA ARG A 106 1.73 4.27 4.96
C ARG A 106 1.83 5.25 6.12
N THR A 107 2.69 4.95 7.08
CA THR A 107 3.11 5.93 8.07
C THR A 107 4.02 6.92 7.36
N THR A 108 3.49 8.10 7.05
CA THR A 108 4.30 9.25 6.67
C THR A 108 5.14 9.64 7.88
N ALA A 109 6.43 9.33 7.83
CA ALA A 109 7.43 10.00 8.66
C ALA A 109 7.66 11.41 8.11
#